data_AF-A0A1G4MKQ7-F1
#
_entry.id   AF-A0A1G4MKQ7-F1
#
_cell.length_a   1.000
_cell.length_b   1.000
_cell.length_c   1.000
_cell.angle_alpha   90.00
_cell.angle_beta   90.00
_cell.angle_gamma   90.00
#
_symmetry.space_group_name_H-M   'P 1'
#
loop_
_entity.id
_entity.type
_entity.pdbx_description
1 polymer ?
#
loop_
_entity_poly.entity_id
_entity_poly.type
_entity_poly.pdbx_seq_one_letter_code
_entity_poly.pdbx_strand_id
1 'polypeptide(L)'
;MGVIFSCCNRNGSNETDPLLQGAQNGYNSSADNDYDAVQRQLEQEEQKLLAREQELTEIVNNTNDKLIDISMMSNSGIVVQSNDLDGLLDSDGREQDSNAATIKAEDNKLRILDPSKIKTSERIAVKKLSSMLFERLNSQLHIEPVQNLIVTL
;
A
#
# COMPACT_ATOMS: atom_id res chain seq x y z
N MET A 1 42.25 -17.48 45.39
CA MET A 1 41.41 -17.70 44.20
C MET A 1 41.53 -16.45 43.34
N GLY A 2 42.31 -16.30 42.29
CA GLY A 2 43.17 -17.13 41.45
C GLY A 2 43.50 -16.22 40.26
N VAL A 3 44.79 -15.96 39.98
CA VAL A 3 45.24 -15.07 38.90
C VAL A 3 45.27 -15.89 37.62
N ILE A 4 44.64 -15.41 36.54
CA ILE A 4 44.79 -16.01 35.21
C ILE A 4 45.45 -14.97 34.30
N PHE A 5 46.77 -15.06 34.22
CA PHE A 5 47.52 -14.65 33.04
C PHE A 5 47.18 -15.64 31.93
N SER A 6 46.67 -15.15 30.79
CA SER A 6 46.66 -15.91 29.54
C SER A 6 47.34 -15.08 28.46
N CYS A 7 48.65 -15.33 28.32
CA CYS A 7 49.42 -14.99 27.14
C CYS A 7 49.18 -16.08 26.09
N CYS A 8 48.65 -15.71 24.93
CA CYS A 8 48.93 -16.39 23.67
C CYS A 8 49.44 -15.35 22.67
N ASN A 9 50.71 -14.99 22.85
CA ASN A 9 51.53 -14.35 21.84
C ASN A 9 52.26 -15.45 21.05
N ARG A 10 51.96 -15.62 19.76
CA ARG A 10 53.01 -15.83 18.75
C ARG A 10 52.48 -15.83 17.30
N ASN A 11 53.18 -15.00 16.51
CA ASN A 11 53.40 -15.05 15.07
C ASN A 11 52.38 -14.34 14.17
N GLY A 12 52.53 -13.02 14.12
CA GLY A 12 52.09 -12.17 13.02
C GLY A 12 52.81 -10.83 13.08
N SER A 13 54.07 -10.79 12.64
CA SER A 13 54.80 -9.54 12.42
C SER A 13 54.08 -8.71 11.37
N ASN A 14 53.40 -7.65 11.82
CA ASN A 14 53.15 -6.36 11.14
C ASN A 14 51.89 -5.73 11.76
N GLU A 15 51.99 -5.30 13.01
CA GLU A 15 51.04 -4.33 13.56
C GLU A 15 51.46 -2.93 13.08
N THR A 16 51.12 -2.64 11.83
CA THR A 16 50.80 -1.26 11.45
C THR A 16 49.40 -0.99 11.95
N ASP A 17 49.30 -0.67 13.23
CA ASP A 17 48.05 -0.21 13.84
C ASP A 17 47.63 1.10 13.14
N PRO A 18 46.53 1.11 12.36
CA PRO A 18 46.15 2.26 11.54
C PRO A 18 45.80 3.51 12.38
N LEU A 19 45.54 3.33 13.68
CA LEU A 19 45.33 4.43 14.64
C LEU A 19 46.65 5.12 15.05
N LEU A 20 47.77 4.38 15.04
CA LEU A 20 49.10 4.92 15.34
C LEU A 20 49.76 5.55 14.12
N GLN A 21 49.46 5.03 12.92
CA GLN A 21 50.03 5.55 11.67
C GLN A 21 49.40 6.88 11.23
N GLY A 22 48.12 7.11 11.56
CA GLY A 22 47.47 8.42 11.37
C GLY A 22 47.99 9.51 12.31
N ALA A 23 48.41 9.13 13.53
CA ALA A 23 48.83 10.08 14.56
C ALA A 23 50.28 10.58 14.41
N GLN A 24 51.13 9.89 13.65
CA GLN A 24 52.56 10.23 13.52
C GLN A 24 52.92 11.01 12.25
N ASN A 25 52.01 11.13 11.28
CA ASN A 25 52.29 11.84 10.02
C ASN A 25 52.10 13.37 10.10
N GLY A 26 51.65 13.92 11.23
CA GLY A 26 51.26 15.34 11.35
C GLY A 26 52.24 16.25 12.12
N TYR A 27 53.35 15.74 12.64
CA TYR A 27 54.15 16.50 13.62
C TYR A 27 55.15 17.51 13.03
N ASN A 28 55.19 17.73 11.72
CA ASN A 28 56.08 18.74 11.17
C ASN A 28 55.55 19.33 9.85
N SER A 29 55.29 20.64 9.87
CA SER A 29 54.90 21.53 8.76
C SER A 29 53.40 21.62 8.40
N SER A 30 52.79 22.76 8.77
CA SER A 30 51.45 23.27 8.36
C SER A 30 50.29 23.14 9.37
N ALA A 31 50.50 23.59 10.62
CA ALA A 31 49.52 23.49 11.70
C ALA A 31 48.24 24.38 11.56
N ASP A 32 48.24 25.40 10.70
CA ASP A 32 47.04 26.27 10.51
C ASP A 32 46.06 25.75 9.44
N ASN A 33 46.51 24.92 8.49
CA ASN A 33 45.65 24.41 7.41
C ASN A 33 44.94 23.09 7.76
N ASP A 34 45.52 22.27 8.66
CA ASP A 34 44.95 20.98 9.07
C ASP A 34 43.79 21.14 10.06
N TYR A 35 43.81 22.17 10.91
CA TYR A 35 42.70 22.45 11.84
C TYR A 35 41.41 22.79 11.09
N ASP A 36 41.52 23.63 10.04
CA ASP A 36 40.41 23.97 9.16
C ASP A 36 39.90 22.77 8.36
N ALA A 37 40.79 21.86 7.94
CA ALA A 37 40.43 20.66 7.20
C ALA A 37 39.67 19.65 8.09
N VAL A 38 40.15 19.44 9.32
CA VAL A 38 39.51 18.57 10.32
C VAL A 38 38.15 19.15 10.73
N GLN A 39 38.04 20.47 10.91
CA GLN A 39 36.79 21.12 11.26
C GLN A 39 35.75 21.03 10.13
N ARG A 40 36.17 21.18 8.87
CA ARG A 40 35.29 20.96 7.71
C ARG A 40 34.82 19.51 7.57
N GLN A 41 35.69 18.56 7.92
CA GLN A 41 35.36 17.14 7.89
C GLN A 41 34.35 16.79 8.99
N LEU A 42 34.51 17.37 10.18
CA LEU A 42 33.57 17.23 11.29
C LEU A 42 32.19 17.82 10.95
N GLU A 43 32.14 19.00 10.32
CA GLU A 43 30.89 19.64 9.90
C GLU A 43 30.16 18.83 8.80
N GLN A 44 30.91 18.21 7.87
CA GLN A 44 30.33 17.29 6.88
C GLN A 44 29.78 16.01 7.52
N GLU A 45 30.46 15.48 8.54
CA GLU A 45 29.96 14.33 9.29
C GLU A 45 28.71 14.66 10.08
N GLU A 46 28.64 15.83 10.73
CA GLU A 46 27.44 16.32 11.42
C GLU A 46 26.25 16.49 10.46
N GLN A 47 26.46 17.09 9.29
CA GLN A 47 25.42 17.23 8.27
C GLN A 47 24.93 15.87 7.76
N LYS A 48 25.84 14.93 7.54
CA LYS A 48 25.51 13.56 7.11
C LYS A 48 24.72 12.81 8.19
N LEU A 49 25.05 13.02 9.46
CA LEU A 49 24.34 12.40 10.58
C LEU A 49 22.91 12.96 10.69
N LEU A 50 22.74 14.28 10.57
CA LEU A 50 21.44 14.94 10.60
C LEU A 50 20.55 14.51 9.42
N ALA A 51 21.11 14.40 8.21
CA ALA A 51 20.38 13.90 7.04
C ALA A 51 19.90 12.45 7.26
N ARG A 52 20.74 11.60 7.85
CA ARG A 52 20.39 10.22 8.18
C ARG A 52 19.32 10.14 9.27
N GLU A 53 19.36 11.02 10.27
CA GLU A 53 18.30 11.11 11.28
C GLU A 53 16.95 11.51 10.68
N GLN A 54 16.96 12.45 9.73
CA GLN A 54 15.75 12.82 8.99
C GLN A 54 15.21 11.66 8.15
N GLU A 55 16.07 10.95 7.42
CA GLU A 55 15.69 9.76 6.64
C GLU A 55 15.07 8.67 7.53
N LEU A 56 15.69 8.39 8.67
CA LEU A 56 15.16 7.41 9.62
C LEU A 56 13.81 7.86 10.20
N THR A 57 13.64 9.16 10.46
CA THR A 57 12.36 9.72 10.93
C THR A 57 11.27 9.57 9.86
N GLU A 58 11.59 9.82 8.60
CA GLU A 58 10.66 9.62 7.48
C GLU A 58 10.25 8.16 7.35
N ILE A 59 11.20 7.23 7.44
CA ILE A 59 10.92 5.79 7.39
C ILE A 59 9.98 5.38 8.51
N VAL A 60 10.22 5.84 9.74
CA VAL A 60 9.36 5.52 10.89
C VAL A 60 7.96 6.09 10.71
N ASN A 61 7.83 7.35 10.29
CA ASN A 61 6.52 7.98 10.06
C ASN A 61 5.74 7.27 8.96
N ASN A 62 6.39 7.02 7.82
CA ASN A 62 5.79 6.33 6.67
C ASN A 62 5.36 4.90 7.05
N THR A 63 6.16 4.21 7.85
CA THR A 63 5.81 2.88 8.35
C THR A 63 4.60 2.95 9.27
N ASN A 64 4.58 3.88 10.23
CA ASN A 64 3.47 4.03 11.17
C ASN A 64 2.15 4.38 10.47
N ASP A 65 2.18 5.21 9.44
CA ASP A 65 0.99 5.57 8.66
C ASP A 65 0.45 4.42 7.80
N LYS A 66 1.33 3.51 7.36
CA LYS A 66 0.95 2.35 6.53
C LYS A 66 0.52 1.12 7.35
N LEU A 67 0.72 1.13 8.67
CA LEU A 67 0.29 0.04 9.53
C LEU A 67 -1.25 0.02 9.62
N ILE A 68 -1.84 -1.14 9.32
CA ILE A 68 -3.28 -1.37 9.40
C ILE A 68 -3.57 -2.18 10.66
N ASP A 69 -4.29 -1.59 11.61
CA ASP A 69 -4.84 -2.29 12.77
C ASP A 69 -6.01 -3.19 12.34
N ILE A 70 -6.11 -4.38 12.94
CA ILE A 70 -7.23 -5.32 12.76
C ILE A 70 -8.55 -4.65 13.18
N SER A 71 -8.52 -3.75 14.16
CA SER A 71 -9.68 -2.94 14.55
C SER A 71 -10.20 -2.08 13.40
N MET A 72 -9.30 -1.54 12.56
CA MET A 72 -9.70 -0.81 11.36
C MET A 72 -10.34 -1.77 10.34
N MET A 73 -9.91 -3.02 10.21
CA MET A 73 -10.56 -3.98 9.30
C MET A 73 -12.02 -4.26 9.65
N SER A 74 -12.38 -4.25 10.94
CA SER A 74 -13.74 -4.56 11.39
C SER A 74 -14.74 -3.42 11.15
N ASN A 75 -14.28 -2.18 11.00
CA ASN A 75 -15.14 -1.00 10.83
C ASN A 75 -14.72 -0.09 9.67
N SER A 76 -13.84 -0.60 8.80
CA SER A 76 -13.47 0.10 7.58
C SER A 76 -14.61 -0.08 6.61
N GLY A 77 -15.46 0.94 6.46
CA GLY A 77 -16.56 0.98 5.50
C GLY A 77 -16.12 0.91 4.02
N ILE A 78 -14.97 0.29 3.72
CA ILE A 78 -14.47 -0.02 2.38
C ILE A 78 -15.38 -1.05 1.71
N VAL A 79 -15.88 -2.05 2.44
CA VAL A 79 -16.80 -3.04 1.89
C VAL A 79 -18.22 -2.53 2.06
N VAL A 80 -18.71 -1.82 1.04
CA VAL A 80 -20.09 -1.32 0.99
C VAL A 80 -20.94 -2.31 0.19
N GLN A 81 -22.13 -2.62 0.70
CA GLN A 81 -23.15 -3.32 -0.08
C GLN A 81 -23.78 -2.32 -1.05
N SER A 82 -23.24 -2.24 -2.26
CA SER A 82 -23.78 -1.41 -3.33
C SER A 82 -24.69 -2.24 -4.22
N ASN A 83 -25.87 -1.71 -4.54
CA ASN A 83 -26.63 -2.20 -5.68
C ASN A 83 -26.31 -1.34 -6.91
N ASP A 84 -26.42 -1.91 -8.11
CA ASP A 84 -26.15 -1.18 -9.36
C ASP A 84 -27.02 0.07 -9.53
N LEU A 85 -28.18 0.13 -8.85
CA LEU A 85 -29.04 1.31 -8.85
C LEU A 85 -28.51 2.44 -7.95
N ASP A 86 -27.83 2.11 -6.85
CA ASP A 86 -27.30 3.08 -5.89
C ASP A 86 -26.19 3.93 -6.55
N GLY A 87 -25.34 3.29 -7.36
CA GLY A 87 -24.30 3.98 -8.13
C GLY A 87 -24.83 4.89 -9.23
N LEU A 88 -26.03 4.62 -9.77
CA LEU A 88 -26.67 5.46 -10.77
C LEU A 88 -27.26 6.73 -10.13
N LEU A 89 -27.89 6.60 -8.96
CA LEU A 89 -28.48 7.72 -8.22
C LEU A 89 -27.43 8.69 -7.68
N ASP A 90 -26.28 8.17 -7.23
CA ASP A 90 -25.15 8.99 -6.76
C ASP A 90 -24.42 9.71 -7.92
N SER A 91 -24.50 9.19 -9.14
CA SER A 91 -23.85 9.80 -10.31
C SER A 91 -24.53 11.08 -10.79
N ASP A 92 -25.82 11.25 -10.48
CA ASP A 92 -26.62 12.45 -10.80
C ASP A 92 -26.68 13.46 -9.62
N GLY A 93 -26.09 13.14 -8.46
CA GLY A 93 -26.37 13.82 -7.18
C GLY A 93 -25.21 14.56 -6.50
N ARG A 94 -24.07 14.78 -7.16
CA ARG A 94 -22.96 15.60 -6.60
C ARG A 94 -23.20 17.11 -6.77
N GLU A 95 -24.37 17.57 -6.35
CA GLU A 95 -24.54 18.95 -5.87
C GLU A 95 -24.77 18.87 -4.36
N GLN A 96 -23.80 19.39 -3.61
CA GLN A 96 -23.94 19.65 -2.18
C GLN A 96 -25.16 20.53 -1.97
N ASP A 97 -26.24 19.97 -1.44
CA ASP A 97 -27.07 20.73 -0.51
C ASP A 97 -27.75 19.78 0.49
N SER A 98 -27.26 19.89 1.72
CA SER A 98 -27.87 19.37 2.92
C SER A 98 -29.19 20.10 3.16
N ASN A 99 -30.24 19.70 2.47
CA ASN A 99 -31.62 19.87 2.87
C ASN A 99 -32.42 18.78 2.16
N ALA A 100 -33.22 18.05 2.93
CA ALA A 100 -34.08 16.98 2.47
C ALA A 100 -35.04 17.45 1.37
N ALA A 101 -34.55 17.53 0.14
CA ALA A 101 -35.34 17.60 -1.06
C ALA A 101 -35.71 16.16 -1.40
N THR A 102 -36.80 15.70 -0.78
CA THR A 102 -37.63 14.64 -1.34
C THR A 102 -37.70 14.84 -2.84
N ILE A 103 -37.06 13.95 -3.59
CA ILE A 103 -37.21 13.86 -5.04
C ILE A 103 -38.70 13.78 -5.28
N LYS A 104 -39.32 14.90 -5.68
CA LYS A 104 -40.71 14.92 -6.14
C LYS A 104 -40.70 14.20 -7.48
N ALA A 105 -40.85 12.88 -7.39
CA ALA A 105 -41.02 11.97 -8.50
C ALA A 105 -42.39 12.20 -9.15
N GLU A 106 -42.59 13.38 -9.72
CA GLU A 106 -43.74 13.72 -10.52
C GLU A 106 -43.28 13.83 -11.99
N ASP A 107 -43.89 12.97 -12.83
CA ASP A 107 -43.92 13.01 -14.29
C ASP A 107 -42.93 12.26 -15.20
N ASN A 108 -42.20 11.24 -14.74
CA ASN A 108 -41.55 10.28 -15.66
C ASN A 108 -41.73 8.81 -15.25
N LYS A 109 -42.99 8.40 -15.03
CA LYS A 109 -43.32 6.99 -14.78
C LYS A 109 -43.58 6.26 -16.08
N LEU A 110 -42.78 5.23 -16.34
CA LEU A 110 -43.06 4.18 -17.31
C LEU A 110 -44.55 3.80 -17.22
N ARG A 111 -45.27 3.91 -18.33
CA ARG A 111 -46.70 3.57 -18.38
C ARG A 111 -46.84 2.07 -18.59
N ILE A 112 -47.57 1.41 -17.69
CA ILE A 112 -47.83 -0.02 -17.78
C ILE A 112 -48.67 -0.30 -19.03
N LEU A 113 -48.15 -1.13 -19.91
CA LEU A 113 -48.88 -1.63 -21.08
C LEU A 113 -49.59 -2.94 -20.73
N ASP A 114 -50.85 -3.06 -21.13
CA ASP A 114 -51.61 -4.30 -20.97
C ASP A 114 -50.93 -5.45 -21.76
N PRO A 115 -50.65 -6.61 -21.13
CA PRO A 115 -50.03 -7.75 -21.78
C PRO A 115 -50.74 -8.17 -23.08
N SER A 116 -52.06 -7.98 -23.17
CA SER A 116 -52.88 -8.35 -24.31
C SER A 116 -52.51 -7.58 -25.59
N LYS A 117 -51.84 -6.43 -25.46
CA LYS A 117 -51.40 -5.58 -26.56
C LYS A 117 -50.03 -5.97 -27.13
N ILE A 118 -49.30 -6.86 -26.45
CA ILE A 118 -47.97 -7.33 -26.86
C ILE A 118 -48.15 -8.53 -27.79
N LYS A 119 -47.56 -8.48 -28.98
CA LYS A 119 -47.68 -9.57 -29.94
C LYS A 119 -46.94 -10.81 -29.45
N THR A 120 -47.49 -11.99 -29.72
CA THR A 120 -46.86 -13.27 -29.34
C THR A 120 -45.46 -13.41 -29.94
N SER A 121 -45.23 -12.90 -31.15
CA SER A 121 -43.91 -12.88 -31.80
C SER A 121 -42.86 -12.08 -31.01
N GLU A 122 -43.24 -10.95 -30.43
CA GLU A 122 -42.36 -10.10 -29.62
C GLU A 122 -42.01 -10.80 -28.30
N ARG A 123 -42.99 -11.45 -27.66
CA ARG A 123 -42.75 -12.25 -26.45
C ARG A 123 -41.77 -13.40 -26.70
N ILE A 124 -41.92 -14.10 -27.82
CA ILE A 124 -41.01 -15.19 -28.20
C ILE A 124 -39.61 -14.64 -28.46
N ALA A 125 -39.49 -13.49 -29.14
CA ALA A 125 -38.21 -12.86 -29.40
C ALA A 125 -37.49 -12.44 -28.11
N VAL A 126 -38.19 -11.79 -27.17
CA VAL A 126 -37.64 -11.42 -25.86
C VAL A 126 -37.22 -12.65 -25.07
N LYS A 127 -38.06 -13.70 -25.05
CA LYS A 127 -37.74 -14.95 -24.36
C LYS A 127 -36.48 -15.61 -24.94
N LYS A 128 -36.35 -15.61 -26.26
CA LYS A 128 -35.17 -16.15 -26.95
C LYS A 128 -33.91 -15.33 -26.63
N LEU A 129 -34.03 -14.00 -26.62
CA LEU A 129 -32.90 -13.13 -26.27
C LEU A 129 -32.47 -13.36 -24.82
N SER A 130 -33.42 -13.43 -23.88
CA SER A 130 -33.10 -13.68 -22.48
C SER A 130 -32.45 -15.04 -22.29
N SER A 131 -32.97 -16.10 -22.92
CA SER A 131 -32.37 -17.44 -22.79
C SER A 131 -30.96 -17.46 -23.37
N MET A 132 -30.75 -16.91 -24.57
CA MET A 132 -29.42 -16.84 -25.18
C MET A 132 -28.42 -16.06 -24.33
N LEU A 133 -28.84 -14.95 -23.72
CA LEU A 133 -27.98 -14.13 -22.88
C LEU A 133 -27.56 -14.89 -21.62
N PHE A 134 -28.51 -15.47 -20.89
CA PHE A 134 -28.22 -16.16 -19.64
C PHE A 134 -27.50 -17.50 -19.84
N GLU A 135 -27.81 -18.24 -20.91
CA GLU A 135 -27.07 -19.47 -21.26
C GLU A 135 -25.61 -19.14 -21.59
N ARG A 136 -25.38 -18.05 -22.34
CA ARG A 136 -24.03 -17.61 -22.67
C ARG A 136 -23.27 -17.13 -21.43
N LEU A 137 -23.88 -16.31 -20.59
CA LEU A 137 -23.26 -15.88 -19.32
C LEU A 137 -22.90 -17.07 -18.45
N ASN A 138 -23.80 -18.04 -18.32
CA ASN A 138 -23.54 -19.25 -17.55
C ASN A 138 -22.35 -20.02 -18.11
N SER A 139 -22.27 -20.21 -19.43
CA SER A 139 -21.13 -20.89 -20.06
C SER A 139 -19.79 -20.14 -19.91
N GLN A 140 -19.83 -18.81 -19.79
CA GLN A 140 -18.63 -17.98 -19.70
C GLN A 140 -18.11 -17.82 -18.27
N LEU A 141 -19.00 -17.85 -17.29
CA LEU A 141 -18.70 -17.61 -15.88
C LEU A 141 -18.61 -18.91 -15.07
N HIS A 142 -18.94 -20.05 -15.65
CA HIS A 142 -18.80 -21.35 -15.00
C HIS A 142 -17.32 -21.74 -14.90
N ILE A 143 -16.87 -21.98 -13.67
CA ILE A 143 -15.50 -22.39 -13.36
C ILE A 143 -15.56 -23.82 -12.84
N GLU A 144 -14.98 -24.76 -13.60
CA GLU A 144 -14.84 -26.14 -13.16
C GLU A 144 -13.48 -26.38 -12.50
N PRO A 145 -13.43 -26.88 -11.25
CA PRO A 145 -12.17 -27.22 -10.63
C PRO A 145 -11.55 -28.43 -11.34
N VAL A 146 -10.31 -28.27 -11.80
CA VAL A 146 -9.57 -29.32 -12.54
C VAL A 146 -9.23 -30.51 -11.64
N GLN A 147 -9.18 -30.30 -10.32
CA GLN A 147 -8.78 -31.30 -9.33
C GLN A 147 -9.63 -31.19 -8.08
N ASN A 148 -9.59 -32.24 -7.26
CA ASN A 148 -10.26 -32.24 -5.96
C ASN A 148 -9.63 -31.18 -5.06
N LEU A 149 -10.43 -30.20 -4.64
CA LEU A 149 -10.03 -29.14 -3.71
C LEU A 149 -9.78 -29.66 -2.29
N ILE A 150 -10.24 -30.88 -1.99
CA ILE A 150 -10.09 -31.53 -0.70
C ILE A 150 -9.40 -32.87 -0.93
N VAL A 151 -8.27 -33.07 -0.25
CA VAL A 151 -7.57 -34.36 -0.19
C VAL A 151 -7.53 -34.78 1.28
N THR A 152 -8.15 -35.91 1.59
CA THR A 152 -8.04 -36.55 2.92
C THR A 152 -6.75 -37.36 2.97
N LEU A 153 -5.90 -37.07 3.95
CA LEU A 153 -4.67 -37.80 4.25
C LEU A 153 -4.96 -39.06 5.06
#